data_AF-A0AAU9CS40-F1
#
_entry.id   AF-A0AAU9CS40-F1
#
_cell.length_a   1.000
_cell.length_b   1.000
_cell.length_c   1.000
_cell.angle_alpha   90.00
_cell.angle_beta   90.00
_cell.angle_gamma   90.00
#
_symmetry.space_group_name_H-M   'P 1'
#
loop_
_entity.id
_entity.type
_entity.pdbx_description
1 polymer ?
#
loop_
_entity_poly.entity_id
_entity_poly.type
_entity_poly.pdbx_seq_one_letter_code
_entity_poly.pdbx_strand_id
1 'polypeptide(L)'
;MRVKKTIISLIALTSVSGIANAVSETKIETVQAAAAVAYSAQSGTFYVNYPGYSIAVYKEPADQPVTTGKFLQHGTAWKVSRQALVNKKWYYQVGKNQWVQAAYMSRVKPDISATSGLSGVMYVNYKQNASIAVYSAPANSPKLTGQYLPHRSAWKVFQEATTTNGKHFIKIGANQWVQGDYMSWSQPVVQSAGRTMVATAYDPRVLGNYTFGYDTVAANLSVFPRGTRLAITFQDGTTKNYVVRDTGGFAYSNPNQLDIAMPNSQALQFGRQTVTVRVIS
;
A
#
# COMPACT_ATOMS: atom_id res chain seq x y z
N MET A 1 5.31 -48.22 -3.17
CA MET A 1 4.93 -47.62 -1.87
C MET A 1 5.49 -48.50 -0.75
N ARG A 2 6.62 -48.10 -0.15
CA ARG A 2 7.32 -48.89 0.89
C ARG A 2 7.22 -48.14 2.22
N VAL A 3 6.35 -48.64 3.11
CA VAL A 3 6.29 -48.21 4.50
C VAL A 3 7.19 -49.16 5.29
N LYS A 4 8.32 -48.67 5.82
CA LYS A 4 9.12 -49.40 6.80
C LYS A 4 8.71 -48.92 8.20
N LYS A 5 7.97 -49.78 8.91
CA LYS A 5 7.72 -49.74 10.35
C LYS A 5 8.89 -50.43 11.06
N THR A 6 9.42 -49.81 12.11
CA THR A 6 10.38 -50.38 13.09
C THR A 6 10.50 -49.34 14.22
N ILE A 7 10.50 -49.58 15.52
CA ILE A 7 10.46 -50.76 16.43
C ILE A 7 9.87 -50.23 17.75
N ILE A 8 9.00 -50.99 18.42
CA ILE A 8 8.63 -50.78 19.83
C ILE A 8 9.42 -51.81 20.63
N SER A 9 10.30 -51.36 21.54
CA SER A 9 10.94 -52.25 22.52
C SER A 9 10.15 -52.20 23.82
N LEU A 10 9.56 -53.35 24.17
CA LEU A 10 8.89 -53.65 25.42
C LEU A 10 9.92 -54.34 26.33
N ILE A 11 10.15 -53.84 27.54
CA ILE A 11 10.93 -54.58 28.55
C ILE A 11 9.93 -55.06 29.61
N ALA A 12 9.78 -56.39 29.72
CA ALA A 12 8.97 -57.07 30.72
C ALA A 12 9.76 -57.20 32.04
N LEU A 13 9.13 -56.86 33.16
CA LEU A 13 9.67 -57.08 34.50
C LEU A 13 9.02 -58.34 35.10
N THR A 14 9.76 -59.44 35.23
CA THR A 14 9.35 -60.60 36.03
C THR A 14 9.79 -60.40 37.48
N SER A 15 8.86 -60.39 38.41
CA SER A 15 9.11 -60.33 39.85
C SER A 15 9.60 -61.68 40.39
N VAL A 16 10.76 -61.70 41.05
CA VAL A 16 11.17 -62.79 41.94
C VAL A 16 11.35 -62.21 43.34
N SER A 17 10.58 -62.73 44.29
CA SER A 17 10.65 -62.40 45.72
C SER A 17 11.76 -63.20 46.39
N GLY A 18 12.62 -62.56 47.19
CA GLY A 18 13.47 -63.30 48.13
C GLY A 18 14.67 -62.57 48.71
N ILE A 19 14.55 -62.23 50.00
CA ILE A 19 15.57 -62.23 51.07
C ILE A 19 16.75 -61.26 50.95
N ALA A 20 16.79 -60.32 51.91
CA ALA A 20 17.82 -59.31 52.09
C ALA A 20 19.18 -59.92 52.54
N ASN A 21 20.28 -59.40 51.97
CA ASN A 21 21.59 -59.35 52.61
C ASN A 21 22.37 -58.14 52.07
N ALA A 22 23.00 -57.41 52.98
CA ALA A 22 23.61 -56.11 52.76
C ALA A 22 24.72 -56.12 51.69
N VAL A 23 24.60 -55.25 50.69
CA VAL A 23 25.67 -54.86 49.78
C VAL A 23 25.58 -53.35 49.60
N SER A 24 26.71 -52.66 49.75
CA SER A 24 26.85 -51.22 49.54
C SER A 24 26.11 -50.76 48.28
N GLU A 25 25.13 -49.86 48.46
CA GLU A 25 24.46 -49.20 47.34
C GLU A 25 25.48 -48.30 46.61
N THR A 26 26.10 -48.85 45.59
CA THR A 26 26.78 -48.03 44.59
C THR A 26 25.66 -47.42 43.77
N LYS A 27 25.38 -46.14 43.99
CA LYS A 27 24.43 -45.35 43.20
C LYS A 27 24.86 -45.41 41.73
N ILE A 28 24.27 -46.29 40.95
CA ILE A 28 24.40 -46.27 39.49
C ILE A 28 23.55 -45.09 39.03
N GLU A 29 24.18 -43.93 38.86
CA GLU A 29 23.57 -42.83 38.12
C GLU A 29 23.44 -43.28 36.67
N THR A 30 22.22 -43.65 36.29
CA THR A 30 21.88 -43.83 34.88
C THR A 30 22.00 -42.47 34.21
N VAL A 31 23.10 -42.24 33.52
CA VAL A 31 23.28 -41.06 32.67
C VAL A 31 22.34 -41.22 31.49
N GLN A 32 21.10 -40.76 31.65
CA GLN A 32 20.15 -40.63 30.55
C GLN A 32 20.75 -39.63 29.56
N ALA A 33 21.38 -40.13 28.49
CA ALA A 33 21.86 -39.30 27.41
C ALA A 33 20.69 -38.44 26.90
N ALA A 34 20.81 -37.11 27.00
CA ALA A 34 19.80 -36.19 26.51
C ALA A 34 19.57 -36.46 25.02
N ALA A 35 18.34 -36.80 24.65
CA ALA A 35 17.99 -37.02 23.26
C ALA A 35 18.30 -35.74 22.45
N ALA A 36 19.17 -35.85 21.45
CA ALA A 36 19.54 -34.71 20.61
C ALA A 36 18.29 -34.18 19.88
N VAL A 37 18.12 -32.85 19.89
CA VAL A 37 16.99 -32.22 19.21
C VAL A 37 17.08 -32.44 17.71
N ALA A 38 16.04 -33.06 17.13
CA ALA A 38 15.96 -33.26 15.70
C ALA A 38 15.61 -31.95 14.96
N TYR A 39 16.34 -31.66 13.89
CA TYR A 39 16.10 -30.51 13.02
C TYR A 39 15.55 -30.94 11.66
N SER A 40 14.61 -30.17 11.10
CA SER A 40 14.12 -30.36 9.73
C SER A 40 14.21 -29.08 8.91
N ALA A 41 14.29 -29.22 7.59
CA ALA A 41 14.41 -28.09 6.68
C ALA A 41 13.15 -27.22 6.72
N GLN A 42 13.34 -25.91 6.80
CA GLN A 42 12.30 -24.90 6.69
C GLN A 42 12.94 -23.62 6.20
N SER A 43 12.56 -23.16 5.01
CA SER A 43 13.20 -22.01 4.37
C SER A 43 12.20 -20.94 3.97
N GLY A 44 12.66 -19.70 4.00
CA GLY A 44 11.93 -18.53 3.52
C GLY A 44 12.09 -17.32 4.44
N THR A 45 11.52 -16.20 4.02
CA THR A 45 11.40 -15.01 4.87
C THR A 45 10.11 -15.10 5.66
N PHE A 46 10.21 -14.98 6.97
CA PHE A 46 9.07 -14.92 7.89
C PHE A 46 9.10 -13.59 8.64
N TYR A 47 7.95 -13.17 9.14
CA TYR A 47 7.74 -11.93 9.86
C TYR A 47 7.33 -12.23 11.29
N VAL A 48 7.88 -11.48 12.25
CA VAL A 48 7.41 -11.54 13.65
C VAL A 48 5.97 -11.03 13.71
N ASN A 49 5.04 -11.91 14.06
CA ASN A 49 3.63 -11.62 14.30
C ASN A 49 3.31 -11.73 15.78
N TYR A 50 3.65 -10.69 16.51
CA TYR A 50 3.26 -10.52 17.91
C TYR A 50 2.88 -9.06 18.21
N PRO A 51 1.63 -8.63 17.92
CA PRO A 51 1.22 -7.23 17.99
C PRO A 51 1.49 -6.61 19.37
N GLY A 52 2.07 -5.41 19.41
CA GLY A 52 2.37 -4.67 20.65
C GLY A 52 3.59 -5.17 21.43
N TYR A 53 4.25 -6.24 20.98
CA TYR A 53 5.34 -6.88 21.70
C TYR A 53 6.52 -7.25 20.78
N SER A 54 7.61 -7.68 21.40
CA SER A 54 8.75 -8.31 20.74
C SER A 54 8.88 -9.75 21.21
N ILE A 55 9.55 -10.60 20.42
CA ILE A 55 9.76 -12.00 20.77
C ILE A 55 11.22 -12.24 21.17
N ALA A 56 11.43 -13.04 22.20
CA ALA A 56 12.76 -13.40 22.67
C ALA A 56 13.49 -14.31 21.67
N VAL A 57 14.81 -14.11 21.56
CA VAL A 57 15.71 -14.98 20.79
C VAL A 57 16.43 -15.93 21.73
N TYR A 58 16.32 -17.23 21.48
CA TYR A 58 16.91 -18.31 22.26
C TYR A 58 18.19 -18.85 21.60
N LYS A 59 19.13 -19.34 22.43
CA LYS A 59 20.38 -19.95 21.95
C LYS A 59 20.11 -21.24 21.16
N GLU A 60 19.14 -22.02 21.64
CA GLU A 60 18.74 -23.30 21.08
C GLU A 60 17.27 -23.60 21.44
N PRO A 61 16.61 -24.50 20.70
CA PRO A 61 15.31 -25.02 21.08
C PRO A 61 15.49 -26.05 22.21
N ALA A 62 14.87 -25.78 23.36
CA ALA A 62 14.89 -26.66 24.54
C ALA A 62 13.54 -26.56 25.27
N ASP A 63 13.30 -27.45 26.24
CA ASP A 63 12.12 -27.38 27.11
C ASP A 63 12.11 -26.09 27.94
N GLN A 64 13.28 -25.74 28.49
CA GLN A 64 13.55 -24.47 29.16
C GLN A 64 14.63 -23.71 28.38
N PRO A 65 14.24 -23.01 27.29
CA PRO A 65 15.22 -22.42 26.38
C PRO A 65 15.87 -21.17 26.98
N VAL A 66 17.20 -21.12 26.93
CA VAL A 66 17.99 -20.00 27.43
C VAL A 66 17.94 -18.84 26.43
N THR A 67 17.53 -17.66 26.91
CA THR A 67 17.50 -16.46 26.08
C THR A 67 18.91 -15.96 25.78
N THR A 68 19.08 -15.30 24.64
CA THR A 68 20.30 -14.58 24.28
C THR A 68 20.34 -13.14 24.81
N GLY A 69 19.26 -12.68 25.46
CA GLY A 69 19.02 -11.27 25.79
C GLY A 69 18.59 -10.41 24.60
N LYS A 70 18.48 -10.98 23.39
CA LYS A 70 18.01 -10.27 22.18
C LYS A 70 16.52 -10.49 21.94
N PHE A 71 15.90 -9.50 21.32
CA PHE A 71 14.48 -9.51 20.97
C PHE A 71 14.26 -9.09 19.52
N LEU A 72 13.27 -9.69 18.87
CA LEU A 72 12.84 -9.33 17.51
C LEU A 72 11.51 -8.60 17.59
N GLN A 73 11.47 -7.40 17.03
CA GLN A 73 10.30 -6.53 17.07
C GLN A 73 9.19 -7.03 16.14
N HIS A 74 7.93 -6.77 16.48
CA HIS A 74 6.78 -7.00 15.60
C HIS A 74 7.02 -6.46 14.18
N GLY A 75 6.58 -7.20 13.16
CA GLY A 75 6.68 -6.81 11.75
C GLY A 75 8.08 -6.95 11.13
N THR A 76 9.12 -7.27 11.91
CA THR A 76 10.48 -7.48 11.38
C THR A 76 10.58 -8.79 10.60
N ALA A 77 11.33 -8.77 9.50
CA ALA A 77 11.50 -9.89 8.59
C ALA A 77 12.81 -10.65 8.87
N TRP A 78 12.74 -11.98 8.89
CA TRP A 78 13.86 -12.86 9.21
C TRP A 78 13.93 -14.04 8.26
N LYS A 79 15.14 -14.35 7.79
CA LYS A 79 15.39 -15.57 7.02
C LYS A 79 15.36 -16.77 7.97
N VAL A 80 14.45 -17.69 7.74
CA VAL A 80 14.39 -18.97 8.43
C VAL A 80 15.13 -20.01 7.60
N SER A 81 15.94 -20.84 8.26
CA SER A 81 16.78 -21.86 7.62
C SER A 81 16.41 -23.30 7.99
N ARG A 82 15.85 -23.51 9.18
CA ARG A 82 15.36 -24.80 9.67
C ARG A 82 14.43 -24.63 10.87
N GLN A 83 13.78 -25.71 11.26
CA GLN A 83 12.86 -25.77 12.39
C GLN A 83 13.15 -26.96 13.31
N ALA A 84 12.70 -26.85 14.56
CA ALA A 84 12.75 -27.90 15.58
C ALA A 84 11.44 -27.97 16.34
N LEU A 85 11.02 -29.17 16.74
CA LEU A 85 9.89 -29.39 17.63
C LEU A 85 10.43 -29.89 18.98
N VAL A 86 10.24 -29.12 20.04
CA VAL A 86 10.64 -29.48 21.40
C VAL A 86 9.46 -29.22 22.33
N ASN A 87 9.10 -30.21 23.14
CA ASN A 87 7.94 -30.16 24.05
C ASN A 87 6.68 -29.54 23.38
N LYS A 88 6.32 -30.06 22.19
CA LYS A 88 5.16 -29.61 21.37
C LYS A 88 5.21 -28.14 20.89
N LYS A 89 6.32 -27.43 21.08
CA LYS A 89 6.53 -26.06 20.59
C LYS A 89 7.49 -26.09 19.39
N TRP A 90 7.07 -25.47 18.30
CA TRP A 90 7.91 -25.28 17.13
C TRP A 90 8.82 -24.06 17.32
N TYR A 91 10.08 -24.21 16.92
CA TYR A 91 11.07 -23.16 16.89
C TYR A 91 11.64 -23.01 15.48
N TYR A 92 11.89 -21.77 15.06
CA TYR A 92 12.53 -21.44 13.79
C TYR A 92 13.92 -20.87 14.02
N GLN A 93 14.89 -21.34 13.25
CA GLN A 93 16.24 -20.80 13.26
C GLN A 93 16.32 -19.58 12.35
N VAL A 94 16.61 -18.42 12.95
CA VAL A 94 16.73 -17.11 12.27
C VAL A 94 18.19 -16.65 12.11
N GLY A 95 19.14 -17.39 12.68
CA GLY A 95 20.57 -17.15 12.60
C GLY A 95 21.38 -18.25 13.28
N LYS A 96 22.72 -18.16 13.25
CA LYS A 96 23.58 -19.12 13.96
C LYS A 96 23.28 -19.03 15.47
N ASN A 97 22.87 -20.15 16.08
CA ASN A 97 22.48 -20.23 17.49
C ASN A 97 21.42 -19.19 17.90
N GLN A 98 20.48 -18.92 17.00
CA GLN A 98 19.38 -17.98 17.21
C GLN A 98 18.07 -18.60 16.78
N TRP A 99 17.20 -18.82 17.75
CA TRP A 99 15.93 -19.50 17.58
C TRP A 99 14.80 -18.66 18.16
N VAL A 100 13.63 -18.71 17.52
CA VAL A 100 12.42 -18.04 17.97
C VAL A 100 11.25 -18.99 17.90
N GLN A 101 10.21 -18.77 18.72
CA GLN A 101 9.02 -19.61 18.66
C GLN A 101 8.22 -19.34 17.38
N ALA A 102 7.94 -20.41 16.64
CA ALA A 102 7.23 -20.36 15.36
C ALA A 102 5.80 -19.83 15.48
N ALA A 103 5.17 -19.97 16.66
CA ALA A 103 3.83 -19.46 16.94
C ALA A 103 3.70 -17.94 16.73
N TYR A 104 4.80 -17.20 16.83
CA TYR A 104 4.85 -15.76 16.62
C TYR A 104 5.49 -15.38 15.28
N MET A 105 5.55 -16.32 14.33
CA MET A 105 6.16 -16.08 13.03
C MET A 105 5.13 -16.37 11.94
N SER A 106 5.00 -15.45 10.98
CA SER A 106 4.09 -15.58 9.84
C SER A 106 4.86 -15.49 8.52
N ARG A 107 4.40 -16.19 7.47
CA ARG A 107 4.93 -15.98 6.11
C ARG A 107 4.40 -14.69 5.47
N VAL A 108 3.34 -14.11 6.06
CA VAL A 108 2.73 -12.84 5.66
C VAL A 108 3.07 -11.77 6.67
N LYS A 109 3.45 -10.58 6.22
CA LYS A 109 3.78 -9.47 7.12
C LYS A 109 2.51 -9.02 7.86
N PRO A 110 2.50 -9.04 9.21
CA PRO A 110 1.28 -8.93 10.02
C PRO A 110 0.61 -7.54 10.06
N ASP A 111 1.07 -6.59 9.28
CA ASP A 111 0.47 -5.25 9.16
C ASP A 111 -0.20 -5.01 7.80
N ILE A 112 -0.39 -6.05 6.98
CA ILE A 112 -0.72 -5.88 5.56
C ILE A 112 -1.62 -7.00 5.05
N SER A 113 -2.80 -6.64 4.56
CA SER A 113 -3.61 -7.47 3.66
C SER A 113 -3.21 -7.16 2.22
N ALA A 114 -2.77 -8.14 1.45
CA ALA A 114 -2.27 -7.90 0.10
C ALA A 114 -2.98 -8.80 -0.92
N THR A 115 -3.50 -8.19 -1.98
CA THR A 115 -4.21 -8.89 -3.06
C THR A 115 -3.32 -8.93 -4.30
N SER A 116 -3.05 -10.14 -4.79
CA SER A 116 -2.32 -10.37 -6.05
C SER A 116 -3.27 -10.35 -7.23
N GLY A 117 -2.79 -9.95 -8.41
CA GLY A 117 -3.59 -9.94 -9.65
C GLY A 117 -3.96 -8.55 -10.18
N LEU A 118 -3.49 -7.48 -9.53
CA LEU A 118 -3.56 -6.14 -10.10
C LEU A 118 -2.62 -6.07 -11.31
N SER A 119 -3.14 -5.76 -12.49
CA SER A 119 -2.36 -5.67 -13.73
C SER A 119 -2.88 -4.53 -14.58
N GLY A 120 -1.96 -3.76 -15.16
CA GLY A 120 -2.26 -2.63 -16.04
C GLY A 120 -1.29 -1.47 -15.82
N VAL A 121 -1.64 -0.32 -16.39
CA VAL A 121 -0.88 0.93 -16.22
C VAL A 121 -1.74 1.92 -15.45
N MET A 122 -1.21 2.43 -14.34
CA MET A 122 -1.81 3.53 -13.59
C MET A 122 -0.93 4.78 -13.69
N TYR A 123 -1.53 5.93 -13.44
CA TYR A 123 -0.90 7.24 -13.52
C TYR A 123 -0.86 7.91 -12.14
N VAL A 124 0.22 8.63 -11.87
CA VAL A 124 0.35 9.42 -10.63
C VAL A 124 -0.57 10.64 -10.69
N ASN A 125 -1.67 10.61 -9.93
CA ASN A 125 -2.60 11.71 -9.74
C ASN A 125 -2.29 12.49 -8.45
N TYR A 126 -1.21 13.29 -8.51
CA TYR A 126 -0.82 14.20 -7.43
C TYR A 126 -0.93 15.68 -7.83
N LYS A 127 -0.28 16.60 -7.09
CA LYS A 127 -0.26 18.03 -7.42
C LYS A 127 0.64 18.32 -8.63
N GLN A 128 0.29 19.34 -9.40
CA GLN A 128 1.11 19.81 -10.53
C GLN A 128 2.52 20.19 -10.05
N ASN A 129 3.53 19.81 -10.83
CA ASN A 129 4.97 19.98 -10.51
C ASN A 129 5.44 19.31 -9.21
N ALA A 130 4.63 18.41 -8.63
CA ALA A 130 5.01 17.64 -7.45
C ALA A 130 5.19 16.15 -7.80
N SER A 131 5.79 15.42 -6.86
CA SER A 131 6.04 13.99 -6.98
C SER A 131 5.56 13.25 -5.73
N ILE A 132 5.23 11.97 -5.88
CA ILE A 132 4.92 11.08 -4.76
C ILE A 132 6.14 10.23 -4.42
N ALA A 133 6.28 9.87 -3.15
CA ALA A 133 7.40 9.08 -2.68
C ALA A 133 7.20 7.58 -2.95
N VAL A 134 8.32 6.87 -3.21
CA VAL A 134 8.35 5.42 -3.35
C VAL A 134 8.89 4.78 -2.07
N TYR A 135 8.17 3.79 -1.58
CA TYR A 135 8.46 3.04 -0.35
C TYR A 135 8.95 1.63 -0.65
N SER A 136 9.79 1.11 0.23
CA SER A 136 10.37 -0.22 0.12
C SER A 136 9.38 -1.36 0.37
N ALA A 137 8.33 -1.09 1.16
CA ALA A 137 7.26 -2.01 1.49
C ALA A 137 6.02 -1.24 2.00
N PRO A 138 4.81 -1.82 1.93
CA PRO A 138 3.66 -1.30 2.66
C PRO A 138 3.93 -1.44 4.16
N ALA A 139 3.53 -0.44 4.94
CA ALA A 139 3.58 -0.46 6.40
C ALA A 139 2.81 0.74 6.96
N ASN A 140 2.47 0.69 8.24
CA ASN A 140 1.94 1.85 8.95
C ASN A 140 2.97 3.00 9.01
N SER A 141 4.27 2.67 9.10
CA SER A 141 5.38 3.62 8.99
C SER A 141 6.36 3.16 7.90
N PRO A 142 6.07 3.45 6.62
CA PRO A 142 6.82 2.88 5.50
C PRO A 142 8.18 3.57 5.31
N LYS A 143 9.21 2.78 5.01
CA LYS A 143 10.57 3.28 4.74
C LYS A 143 10.69 3.73 3.28
N LEU A 144 11.13 4.99 3.10
CA LEU A 144 11.44 5.58 1.80
C LEU A 144 12.60 4.87 1.10
N THR A 145 12.51 4.78 -0.22
CA THR A 145 13.61 4.33 -1.10
C THR A 145 14.51 5.48 -1.54
N GLY A 146 14.05 6.73 -1.42
CA GLY A 146 14.67 7.93 -2.00
C GLY A 146 14.20 8.23 -3.43
N GLN A 147 13.39 7.36 -4.04
CA GLN A 147 12.81 7.61 -5.36
C GLN A 147 11.46 8.34 -5.26
N TYR A 148 11.18 9.13 -6.28
CA TYR A 148 9.95 9.92 -6.40
C TYR A 148 9.38 9.81 -7.80
N LEU A 149 8.05 9.73 -7.89
CA LEU A 149 7.34 9.62 -9.17
C LEU A 149 6.64 10.94 -9.46
N PRO A 150 6.98 11.62 -10.56
CA PRO A 150 6.36 12.89 -10.90
C PRO A 150 4.88 12.71 -11.23
N HIS A 151 4.08 13.72 -10.92
CA HIS A 151 2.69 13.82 -11.37
C HIS A 151 2.58 13.50 -12.88
N ARG A 152 1.56 12.72 -13.26
CA ARG A 152 1.28 12.19 -14.62
C ARG A 152 2.23 11.13 -15.15
N SER A 153 3.27 10.73 -14.42
CA SER A 153 4.06 9.56 -14.81
C SER A 153 3.19 8.29 -14.77
N ALA A 154 3.45 7.39 -15.72
CA ALA A 154 2.70 6.16 -15.92
C ALA A 154 3.53 4.96 -15.46
N TRP A 155 2.91 4.04 -14.70
CA TRP A 155 3.60 2.93 -14.07
C TRP A 155 2.80 1.64 -14.23
N LYS A 156 3.50 0.56 -14.59
CA LYS A 156 2.94 -0.79 -14.52
C LYS A 156 2.71 -1.15 -13.05
N VAL A 157 1.56 -1.74 -12.77
CA VAL A 157 1.17 -2.15 -11.42
C VAL A 157 1.04 -3.66 -11.33
N PHE A 158 1.29 -4.20 -10.14
CA PHE A 158 1.42 -5.66 -9.94
C PHE A 158 0.58 -6.21 -8.78
N GLN A 159 0.31 -5.37 -7.78
CA GLN A 159 -0.30 -5.79 -6.53
C GLN A 159 -0.85 -4.57 -5.80
N GLU A 160 -1.88 -4.77 -4.99
CA GLU A 160 -2.31 -3.79 -3.98
C GLU A 160 -2.20 -4.36 -2.58
N ALA A 161 -2.07 -3.46 -1.60
CA ALA A 161 -1.93 -3.79 -0.21
C ALA A 161 -2.59 -2.74 0.67
N THR A 162 -3.32 -3.17 1.68
CA THR A 162 -3.94 -2.30 2.69
C THR A 162 -3.40 -2.66 4.06
N THR A 163 -2.96 -1.66 4.81
CA THR A 163 -2.48 -1.90 6.18
C THR A 163 -3.62 -2.07 7.16
N THR A 164 -3.32 -2.59 8.35
CA THR A 164 -4.29 -2.67 9.46
C THR A 164 -4.91 -1.32 9.84
N ASN A 165 -4.20 -0.21 9.60
CA ASN A 165 -4.69 1.16 9.83
C ASN A 165 -5.34 1.78 8.58
N GLY A 166 -5.65 0.99 7.55
CA GLY A 166 -6.35 1.43 6.35
C GLY A 166 -5.49 2.14 5.30
N LYS A 167 -4.16 2.18 5.43
CA LYS A 167 -3.30 2.80 4.40
C LYS A 167 -3.23 1.90 3.16
N HIS A 168 -3.57 2.43 1.99
CA HIS A 168 -3.55 1.71 0.72
C HIS A 168 -2.26 1.96 -0.06
N PHE A 169 -1.69 0.89 -0.61
CA PHE A 169 -0.45 0.90 -1.37
C PHE A 169 -0.58 0.10 -2.66
N ILE A 170 0.06 0.60 -3.71
CA ILE A 170 0.16 -0.05 -5.02
C ILE A 170 1.62 -0.41 -5.29
N LYS A 171 1.85 -1.66 -5.70
CA LYS A 171 3.17 -2.15 -6.09
C LYS A 171 3.44 -1.81 -7.55
N ILE A 172 4.55 -1.11 -7.79
CA ILE A 172 4.99 -0.69 -9.13
C ILE A 172 6.31 -1.35 -9.57
N GLY A 173 6.89 -2.19 -8.71
CA GLY A 173 8.13 -2.91 -9.00
C GLY A 173 8.65 -3.74 -7.82
N ALA A 174 9.89 -4.21 -7.93
CA ALA A 174 10.54 -4.97 -6.86
C ALA A 174 10.89 -4.03 -5.70
N ASN A 175 10.33 -4.28 -4.52
CA ASN A 175 10.48 -3.42 -3.34
C ASN A 175 10.12 -1.94 -3.62
N GLN A 176 9.13 -1.70 -4.49
CA GLN A 176 8.67 -0.36 -4.84
C GLN A 176 7.16 -0.29 -4.71
N TRP A 177 6.72 0.52 -3.75
CA TRP A 177 5.32 0.73 -3.41
C TRP A 177 5.03 2.22 -3.33
N VAL A 178 3.86 2.64 -3.77
CA VAL A 178 3.38 4.03 -3.66
C VAL A 178 2.03 4.05 -2.96
N GLN A 179 1.63 5.20 -2.42
CA GLN A 179 0.28 5.36 -1.87
C GLN A 179 -0.75 5.28 -3.00
N GLY A 180 -1.72 4.38 -2.86
CA GLY A 180 -2.72 4.13 -3.89
C GLY A 180 -3.71 5.29 -4.08
N ASP A 181 -3.93 6.10 -3.05
CA ASP A 181 -4.76 7.31 -3.10
C ASP A 181 -4.27 8.34 -4.15
N TYR A 182 -3.00 8.26 -4.55
CA TYR A 182 -2.41 9.12 -5.57
C TYR A 182 -2.24 8.42 -6.92
N MET A 183 -2.86 7.26 -7.12
CA MET A 183 -2.81 6.51 -8.37
C MET A 183 -4.19 6.50 -9.02
N SER A 184 -4.23 6.63 -10.34
CA SER A 184 -5.46 6.64 -11.14
C SER A 184 -5.32 5.73 -12.35
N TRP A 185 -6.39 5.02 -12.72
CA TRP A 185 -6.45 4.27 -13.98
C TRP A 185 -6.54 5.17 -15.22
N SER A 186 -6.98 6.42 -15.03
CA SER A 186 -7.05 7.42 -16.09
C SER A 186 -5.95 8.46 -15.92
N GLN A 187 -5.34 8.88 -17.03
CA GLN A 187 -4.29 9.89 -17.02
C GLN A 187 -4.79 11.21 -16.43
N PRO A 188 -4.08 11.79 -15.44
CA PRO A 188 -4.42 13.11 -14.94
C PRO A 188 -4.25 14.16 -16.03
N VAL A 189 -5.29 14.98 -16.08
CA VAL A 189 -5.49 16.13 -16.95
C VAL A 189 -4.43 17.19 -16.69
N VAL A 190 -3.87 17.78 -17.75
CA VAL A 190 -3.04 18.99 -17.61
C VAL A 190 -3.95 20.15 -17.26
N GLN A 191 -3.84 20.68 -16.05
CA GLN A 191 -4.35 22.01 -15.76
C GLN A 191 -3.35 23.01 -16.36
N SER A 192 -3.76 23.73 -17.40
CA SER A 192 -2.95 24.85 -17.89
C SER A 192 -2.85 25.94 -16.82
N ALA A 193 -1.75 26.71 -16.83
CA ALA A 193 -1.65 27.87 -15.95
C ALA A 193 -2.84 28.81 -16.20
N GLY A 194 -3.48 29.24 -15.11
CA GLY A 194 -4.61 30.16 -15.18
C GLY A 194 -4.18 31.47 -15.85
N ARG A 195 -4.93 31.92 -16.85
CA ARG A 195 -4.76 33.24 -17.46
C ARG A 195 -5.90 34.15 -17.06
N THR A 196 -5.58 35.42 -16.82
CA THR A 196 -6.58 36.44 -16.54
C THR A 196 -7.29 36.83 -17.82
N MET A 197 -8.62 36.83 -17.79
CA MET A 197 -9.48 37.20 -18.92
C MET A 197 -10.61 38.10 -18.43
N VAL A 198 -11.23 38.82 -19.37
CA VAL A 198 -12.46 39.57 -19.10
C VAL A 198 -13.66 38.72 -19.50
N ALA A 199 -14.62 38.55 -18.60
CA ALA A 199 -15.85 37.82 -18.86
C ALA A 199 -17.06 38.75 -18.84
N THR A 200 -17.99 38.49 -19.76
CA THR A 200 -19.39 38.89 -19.68
C THR A 200 -20.26 37.64 -19.54
N ALA A 201 -21.56 37.82 -19.37
CA ALA A 201 -22.50 36.72 -19.38
C ALA A 201 -23.71 37.04 -20.26
N TYR A 202 -24.30 35.99 -20.81
CA TYR A 202 -25.50 36.05 -21.63
C TYR A 202 -26.42 34.86 -21.35
N ASP A 203 -27.71 35.01 -21.62
CA ASP A 203 -28.66 33.90 -21.60
C ASP A 203 -28.88 33.36 -23.02
N PRO A 204 -28.36 32.15 -23.36
CA PRO A 204 -28.57 31.56 -24.69
C PRO A 204 -30.05 31.33 -25.01
N ARG A 205 -30.93 31.17 -24.00
CA ARG A 205 -32.35 30.92 -24.20
C ARG A 205 -33.12 32.16 -24.62
N VAL A 206 -32.68 33.35 -24.18
CA VAL A 206 -33.28 34.64 -24.60
C VAL A 206 -33.04 34.92 -26.08
N LEU A 207 -31.95 34.37 -26.63
CA LEU A 207 -31.59 34.46 -28.05
C LEU A 207 -32.22 33.33 -28.91
N GLY A 208 -33.14 32.53 -28.33
CA GLY A 208 -33.79 31.41 -29.02
C GLY A 208 -32.89 30.20 -29.24
N ASN A 209 -31.69 30.16 -28.64
CA ASN A 209 -30.75 29.05 -28.78
C ASN A 209 -30.87 28.07 -27.61
N TYR A 210 -31.68 27.03 -27.80
CA TYR A 210 -31.92 25.99 -26.81
C TYR A 210 -30.92 24.83 -26.89
N THR A 211 -30.02 24.84 -27.87
CA THR A 211 -29.05 23.76 -28.09
C THR A 211 -27.91 23.79 -27.08
N PHE A 212 -27.67 24.92 -26.41
CA PHE A 212 -26.59 25.09 -25.45
C PHE A 212 -27.10 25.19 -24.01
N GLY A 213 -26.51 24.38 -23.12
CA GLY A 213 -26.72 24.48 -21.68
C GLY A 213 -25.95 25.64 -21.05
N TYR A 214 -26.21 25.90 -19.76
CA TYR A 214 -25.46 26.89 -18.95
C TYR A 214 -24.09 26.37 -18.47
N ASP A 215 -23.59 25.32 -19.10
CA ASP A 215 -22.25 24.74 -19.00
C ASP A 215 -21.39 25.09 -20.23
N THR A 216 -21.82 26.07 -21.02
CA THR A 216 -21.14 26.50 -22.24
C THR A 216 -20.57 27.92 -22.11
N VAL A 217 -19.55 28.21 -22.90
CA VAL A 217 -18.90 29.52 -22.95
C VAL A 217 -18.49 29.83 -24.39
N ALA A 218 -18.63 31.10 -24.76
CA ALA A 218 -18.15 31.63 -26.02
C ALA A 218 -16.73 32.18 -25.84
N ALA A 219 -15.82 31.81 -26.74
CA ALA A 219 -14.40 32.19 -26.64
C ALA A 219 -13.76 32.30 -28.03
N ASN A 220 -12.65 33.05 -28.14
CA ASN A 220 -11.87 33.07 -29.37
C ASN A 220 -11.35 31.67 -29.72
N LEU A 221 -11.84 31.08 -30.81
CA LEU A 221 -11.55 29.68 -31.17
C LEU A 221 -10.10 29.42 -31.59
N SER A 222 -9.34 30.46 -31.92
CA SER A 222 -7.90 30.32 -32.17
C SER A 222 -7.11 30.17 -30.87
N VAL A 223 -7.67 30.64 -29.75
CA VAL A 223 -7.08 30.50 -28.40
C VAL A 223 -7.62 29.26 -27.71
N PHE A 224 -8.92 29.03 -27.78
CA PHE A 224 -9.61 27.89 -27.20
C PHE A 224 -10.46 27.20 -28.26
N PRO A 225 -9.93 26.16 -28.93
CA PRO A 225 -10.69 25.42 -29.94
C PRO A 225 -12.03 24.91 -29.41
N ARG A 226 -13.02 24.75 -30.30
CA ARG A 226 -14.32 24.18 -29.92
C ARG A 226 -14.13 22.83 -29.21
N GLY A 227 -14.88 22.61 -28.13
CA GLY A 227 -14.77 21.44 -27.27
C GLY A 227 -13.75 21.57 -26.14
N THR A 228 -12.91 22.61 -26.14
CA THR A 228 -12.01 22.89 -25.01
C THR A 228 -12.83 23.06 -23.74
N ARG A 229 -12.45 22.35 -22.67
CA ARG A 229 -13.07 22.52 -21.36
C ARG A 229 -12.25 23.53 -20.57
N LEU A 230 -12.94 24.47 -19.94
CA LEU A 230 -12.34 25.54 -19.17
C LEU A 230 -12.85 25.45 -17.74
N ALA A 231 -11.95 25.56 -16.76
CA ALA A 231 -12.33 25.96 -15.41
C ALA A 231 -12.15 27.47 -15.29
N ILE A 232 -13.24 28.16 -14.97
CA ILE A 232 -13.29 29.62 -14.82
C ILE A 232 -13.49 29.93 -13.33
N THR A 233 -12.55 30.66 -12.74
CA THR A 233 -12.61 31.17 -11.37
C THR A 233 -13.08 32.62 -11.39
N PHE A 234 -14.19 32.90 -10.72
CA PHE A 234 -14.83 34.22 -10.61
C PHE A 234 -14.22 35.04 -9.46
N GLN A 235 -14.61 36.33 -9.38
CA GLN A 235 -14.06 37.25 -8.36
C GLN A 235 -14.41 36.85 -6.92
N ASP A 236 -15.52 36.15 -6.70
CA ASP A 236 -15.92 35.60 -5.41
C ASP A 236 -15.13 34.34 -5.01
N GLY A 237 -14.18 33.89 -5.84
CA GLY A 237 -13.37 32.70 -5.65
C GLY A 237 -14.04 31.40 -6.10
N THR A 238 -15.31 31.44 -6.49
CA THR A 238 -16.00 30.25 -7.01
C THR A 238 -15.40 29.84 -8.35
N THR A 239 -15.31 28.53 -8.60
CA THR A 239 -14.81 27.99 -9.87
C THR A 239 -15.85 27.08 -10.50
N LYS A 240 -16.13 27.29 -11.78
CA LYS A 240 -17.07 26.45 -12.54
C LYS A 240 -16.45 25.99 -13.86
N ASN A 241 -16.83 24.80 -14.29
CA ASN A 241 -16.37 24.20 -15.54
C ASN A 241 -17.33 24.52 -16.69
N TYR A 242 -16.77 24.86 -17.84
CA TYR A 242 -17.48 25.21 -19.06
C TYR A 242 -16.87 24.50 -20.26
N VAL A 243 -17.65 24.32 -21.32
CA VAL A 243 -17.18 23.81 -22.62
C VAL A 243 -17.29 24.93 -23.65
N VAL A 244 -16.19 25.20 -24.35
CA VAL A 244 -16.20 26.16 -25.46
C VAL A 244 -17.02 25.59 -26.59
N ARG A 245 -18.13 26.25 -26.93
CA ARG A 245 -19.07 25.76 -27.96
C ARG A 245 -19.23 26.69 -29.14
N ASP A 246 -18.85 27.94 -28.99
CA ASP A 246 -18.93 28.97 -30.01
C ASP A 246 -17.96 30.11 -29.72
N THR A 247 -17.98 31.13 -30.56
CA THR A 247 -17.18 32.34 -30.38
C THR A 247 -17.99 33.46 -29.76
N GLY A 248 -19.27 33.57 -30.10
CA GLY A 248 -20.06 34.78 -29.85
C GLY A 248 -19.54 35.99 -30.63
N GLY A 249 -20.32 37.05 -30.75
CA GLY A 249 -19.86 38.31 -31.37
C GLY A 249 -18.80 39.03 -30.52
N PHE A 250 -18.87 38.84 -29.20
CA PHE A 250 -18.06 39.54 -28.22
C PHE A 250 -16.63 38.99 -28.08
N ALA A 251 -16.43 37.67 -28.13
CA ALA A 251 -15.10 37.07 -28.01
C ALA A 251 -14.38 36.85 -29.36
N TYR A 252 -15.04 37.13 -30.49
CA TYR A 252 -14.47 36.88 -31.83
C TYR A 252 -13.22 37.73 -32.11
N SER A 253 -13.28 39.02 -31.81
CA SER A 253 -12.17 39.95 -32.04
C SER A 253 -11.17 40.04 -30.88
N ASN A 254 -11.48 39.46 -29.71
CA ASN A 254 -10.69 39.63 -28.49
C ASN A 254 -10.24 38.29 -27.89
N PRO A 255 -8.96 37.90 -28.02
CA PRO A 255 -8.45 36.61 -27.54
C PRO A 255 -8.43 36.46 -26.00
N ASN A 256 -8.60 37.56 -25.27
CA ASN A 256 -8.60 37.61 -23.80
C ASN A 256 -10.00 37.84 -23.21
N GLN A 257 -11.06 37.57 -23.98
CA GLN A 257 -12.45 37.72 -23.55
C GLN A 257 -13.23 36.41 -23.61
N LEU A 258 -14.20 36.26 -22.71
CA LEU A 258 -15.17 35.18 -22.65
C LEU A 258 -16.59 35.74 -22.55
N ASP A 259 -17.55 35.01 -23.10
CA ASP A 259 -18.97 35.27 -22.86
C ASP A 259 -19.63 34.01 -22.29
N ILE A 260 -20.06 34.09 -21.03
CA ILE A 260 -20.43 32.90 -20.24
C ILE A 260 -21.94 32.69 -20.30
N ALA A 261 -22.38 31.48 -20.66
CA ALA A 261 -23.80 31.15 -20.65
C ALA A 261 -24.33 31.06 -19.21
N MET A 262 -25.35 31.86 -18.89
CA MET A 262 -26.01 31.91 -17.58
C MET A 262 -27.52 32.20 -17.72
N PRO A 263 -28.37 31.76 -16.77
CA PRO A 263 -29.77 32.19 -16.74
C PRO A 263 -29.92 33.71 -16.70
N ASN A 264 -30.96 34.26 -17.33
CA ASN A 264 -31.18 35.70 -17.47
C ASN A 264 -31.05 36.48 -16.14
N SER A 265 -31.58 35.95 -15.04
CA SER A 265 -31.47 36.59 -13.72
C SER A 265 -30.02 36.74 -13.23
N GLN A 266 -29.16 35.78 -13.57
CA GLN A 266 -27.74 35.82 -13.21
C GLN A 266 -26.93 36.67 -14.21
N ALA A 267 -27.22 36.54 -15.51
CA ALA A 267 -26.52 37.30 -16.55
C ALA A 267 -26.68 38.82 -16.36
N LEU A 268 -27.88 39.28 -16.00
CA LEU A 268 -28.16 40.70 -15.73
C LEU A 268 -27.38 41.25 -14.51
N GLN A 269 -27.05 40.39 -13.56
CA GLN A 269 -26.28 40.76 -12.36
C GLN A 269 -24.77 40.58 -12.54
N PHE A 270 -24.35 39.79 -13.53
CA PHE A 270 -22.95 39.40 -13.72
C PHE A 270 -22.05 40.56 -14.12
N GLY A 271 -22.57 41.48 -14.94
CA GLY A 271 -21.81 42.62 -15.48
C GLY A 271 -20.59 42.19 -16.29
N ARG A 272 -19.59 43.08 -16.40
CA ARG A 272 -18.27 42.76 -16.94
C ARG A 272 -17.30 42.61 -15.78
N GLN A 273 -16.61 41.47 -15.70
CA GLN A 273 -15.66 41.21 -14.62
C GLN A 273 -14.40 40.50 -15.10
N THR A 274 -13.37 40.54 -14.25
CA THR A 274 -12.12 39.82 -14.50
C THR A 274 -12.22 38.42 -13.90
N VAL A 275 -11.84 37.40 -14.67
CA VAL A 275 -11.86 35.99 -14.27
C VAL A 275 -10.50 35.34 -14.51
N THR A 276 -10.22 34.25 -13.80
CA THR A 276 -9.06 33.39 -14.08
C THR A 276 -9.50 32.14 -14.81
N VAL A 277 -8.87 31.84 -15.94
CA VAL A 277 -9.29 30.77 -16.85
C VAL A 277 -8.16 29.77 -17.01
N ARG A 278 -8.44 28.50 -16.75
CA ARG A 278 -7.53 27.39 -17.07
C ARG A 278 -8.22 26.40 -17.98
N VAL A 279 -7.53 25.96 -19.03
CA VAL A 279 -7.87 24.75 -19.78
C VAL A 279 -7.74 23.54 -18.86
N ILE A 280 -8.77 22.71 -18.90
CA ILE A 280 -8.84 21.37 -18.31
C ILE A 280 -9.15 20.40 -19.46
N SER A 281 -8.47 19.25 -19.51
CA SER A 281 -8.81 18.13 -20.41
C SER A 281 -9.91 17.24 -19.84
#